data_AF-H1VT98-F1
#
_entry.id   AF-H1VT98-F1
#
_cell.length_a   1.000
_cell.length_b   1.000
_cell.length_c   1.000
_cell.angle_alpha   90.00
_cell.angle_beta   90.00
_cell.angle_gamma   90.00
#
_symmetry.space_group_name_H-M   'P 1'
#
loop_
_entity.id
_entity.type
_entity.pdbx_description
1 polymer ?
#
loop_
_entity_poly.entity_id
_entity_poly.type
_entity_poly.pdbx_seq_one_letter_code
_entity_poly.pdbx_strand_id
1 'polypeptide(L)'
;MCLIECTLEHSTATWQEFFERIIENKRTRIRNGKLPDLCEKDCDDQKALLRQVLNINGQEGYNRREVAIDHGDLKPQNIIVDEEYNITCVIDCAFADVVPLIRAAGLPRFLWGNSLSPTVKADKQFYLEAVTSQYAPQALLRFFQTEGDVEFRTLYLESIFSKNVHVLLAKNGWRVPCENNDWAF
;
A
#
# COMPACT_ATOMS: atom_id res chain seq x y z
N MET A 1 -12.81 0.39 -17.65
CA MET A 1 -11.81 1.42 -17.28
C MET A 1 -11.79 1.49 -15.77
N CYS A 2 -10.64 1.32 -15.12
CA CYS A 2 -10.55 1.34 -13.66
C CYS A 2 -10.12 2.71 -13.12
N LEU A 3 -10.29 2.95 -11.82
CA LEU A 3 -9.99 4.25 -11.18
C LEU A 3 -8.56 4.72 -11.46
N ILE A 4 -7.59 3.81 -11.37
CA ILE A 4 -6.17 4.11 -11.62
C ILE A 4 -5.97 4.65 -13.05
N GLU A 5 -6.62 4.05 -14.05
CA GLU A 5 -6.48 4.49 -15.45
C GLU A 5 -7.17 5.84 -15.67
N CYS A 6 -8.33 6.04 -15.04
CA CYS A 6 -9.10 7.28 -15.16
C CYS A 6 -8.40 8.48 -14.49
N THR A 7 -7.49 8.23 -13.55
CA THR A 7 -6.86 9.26 -12.71
C THR A 7 -5.34 9.29 -12.83
N LEU A 8 -4.79 8.57 -13.82
CA LEU A 8 -3.36 8.50 -14.05
C LEU A 8 -2.83 9.85 -14.52
N GLU A 9 -1.96 10.45 -13.72
CA GLU A 9 -1.35 11.75 -13.99
C GLU A 9 0.15 11.73 -13.66
N HIS A 10 0.85 12.85 -13.93
CA HIS A 10 2.26 13.03 -13.59
C HIS A 10 2.42 14.15 -12.56
N SER A 11 3.05 13.82 -11.44
CA SER A 11 3.40 14.77 -10.39
C SER A 11 4.67 15.56 -10.74
N THR A 12 4.81 16.74 -10.12
CA THR A 12 6.06 17.51 -10.15
C THR A 12 7.15 16.88 -9.28
N ALA A 13 6.76 16.19 -8.21
CA ALA A 13 7.65 15.46 -7.31
C ALA A 13 7.79 14.00 -7.75
N THR A 14 8.98 13.43 -7.55
CA THR A 14 9.20 12.00 -7.75
C THR A 14 8.56 11.19 -6.63
N TRP A 15 8.40 9.88 -6.85
CA TRP A 15 7.94 8.96 -5.79
C TRP A 15 8.83 9.02 -4.55
N GLN A 16 10.16 9.10 -4.76
CA GLN A 16 11.10 9.23 -3.66
C GLN A 16 10.85 10.51 -2.86
N GLU A 17 10.82 11.67 -3.52
CA GLU A 17 10.59 12.96 -2.87
C GLU A 17 9.27 12.97 -2.10
N PHE A 18 8.22 12.38 -2.68
CA PHE A 18 6.92 12.25 -2.04
C PHE A 18 7.00 11.44 -0.74
N PHE A 19 7.57 10.23 -0.78
CA PHE A 19 7.64 9.35 0.38
C PHE A 19 8.61 9.85 1.44
N GLU A 20 9.80 10.33 1.05
CA GLU A 20 10.79 10.87 1.98
C GLU A 20 10.24 12.06 2.77
N ARG A 21 9.48 12.96 2.11
CA ARG A 21 8.82 14.08 2.80
C ARG A 21 7.91 13.59 3.93
N ILE A 22 7.16 12.52 3.72
CA ILE A 22 6.26 11.96 4.75
C ILE A 22 7.05 11.30 5.88
N ILE A 23 8.14 10.59 5.54
CA ILE A 23 9.05 9.99 6.53
C ILE A 23 9.68 11.08 7.41
N GLU A 24 10.17 12.17 6.84
CA GLU A 24 10.77 13.28 7.61
C GLU A 24 9.74 14.02 8.48
N ASN A 25 8.51 14.18 7.98
CA ASN A 25 7.40 14.72 8.77
C ASN A 25 7.09 13.81 9.97
N LYS A 26 7.10 12.48 9.77
CA LYS A 26 6.92 11.49 10.85
C LYS A 26 8.05 11.56 11.87
N ARG A 27 9.30 11.63 11.42
CA ARG A 27 10.48 11.80 12.27
C ARG A 27 10.39 13.07 13.12
N THR A 28 9.93 14.18 12.53
CA THR A 28 9.70 15.44 13.25
C THR A 28 8.64 15.28 14.34
N ARG A 29 7.56 14.52 14.07
CA ARG A 29 6.54 14.20 15.08
C ARG A 29 7.09 13.34 16.22
N ILE A 30 7.99 12.40 15.94
CA ILE A 30 8.67 11.57 16.95
C ILE A 30 9.52 12.46 17.87
N ARG A 31 10.38 13.33 17.31
CA ARG A 31 11.20 14.27 18.09
C ARG A 31 10.38 15.16 19.01
N ASN A 32 9.19 15.54 18.56
CA ASN A 32 8.24 16.35 19.31
C ASN A 32 7.39 15.54 20.30
N GLY A 33 7.69 14.26 20.54
CA GLY A 33 6.97 13.40 21.48
C GLY A 33 5.54 13.00 21.04
N LYS A 34 5.15 13.25 19.78
CA LYS A 34 3.79 12.98 19.29
C LYS A 34 3.57 11.52 18.86
N LEU A 35 4.63 10.72 18.81
CA LEU A 35 4.61 9.31 18.40
C LEU A 35 5.52 8.50 19.35
N PRO A 36 5.09 8.25 20.60
CA PRO A 36 5.95 7.68 21.64
C PRO A 36 6.34 6.21 21.40
N ASP A 37 5.58 5.49 20.58
CA ASP A 37 5.85 4.07 20.27
C ASP A 37 6.90 3.86 19.16
N LEU A 38 7.45 4.97 18.63
CA LEU A 38 8.45 4.97 17.57
C LEU A 38 9.65 5.82 18.01
N CYS A 39 10.82 5.48 17.49
CA CYS A 39 12.05 6.26 17.67
C CYS A 39 12.60 6.75 16.33
N GLU A 40 13.53 7.70 16.35
CA GLU A 40 14.12 8.22 15.11
C GLU A 40 14.79 7.13 14.27
N LYS A 41 15.38 6.13 14.93
CA LYS A 41 16.02 5.00 14.25
C LYS A 41 15.02 4.24 13.37
N ASP A 42 13.76 4.11 13.79
CA ASP A 42 12.73 3.45 12.98
C ASP A 42 12.49 4.22 11.67
N CYS A 43 12.48 5.55 11.73
CA CYS A 43 12.41 6.39 10.51
C CYS A 43 13.68 6.29 9.65
N ASP A 44 14.86 6.26 10.26
CA ASP A 44 16.12 6.12 9.53
C ASP A 44 16.21 4.77 8.81
N ASP A 45 15.82 3.68 9.48
CA ASP A 45 15.73 2.34 8.89
C ASP A 45 14.68 2.29 7.77
N GLN A 46 13.51 2.91 7.99
CA GLN A 46 12.47 3.04 6.96
C GLN A 46 13.05 3.71 5.72
N LYS A 47 13.69 4.88 5.89
CA LYS A 47 14.26 5.66 4.79
C LYS A 47 15.34 4.88 4.03
N ALA A 48 16.21 4.14 4.74
CA ALA A 48 17.24 3.31 4.13
C ALA A 48 16.67 2.22 3.20
N LEU A 49 15.51 1.66 3.56
CA LEU A 49 14.81 0.63 2.79
C LEU A 49 13.97 1.17 1.62
N LEU A 50 13.65 2.47 1.63
CA LEU A 50 12.84 3.07 0.56
C LEU A 50 13.48 2.79 -0.81
N ARG A 51 14.82 2.79 -0.85
CA ARG A 51 15.56 2.55 -2.09
C ARG A 51 15.26 1.15 -2.69
N GLN A 52 15.11 0.17 -1.83
CA GLN A 52 14.84 -1.19 -2.27
C GLN A 52 13.39 -1.35 -2.68
N VAL A 53 12.46 -0.72 -1.94
CA VAL A 53 11.03 -0.93 -2.14
C VAL A 53 10.49 -0.28 -3.42
N LEU A 54 11.03 0.88 -3.82
CA LEU A 54 10.63 1.53 -5.08
C LEU A 54 11.28 0.90 -6.32
N ASN A 55 12.28 0.03 -6.15
CA ASN A 55 12.91 -0.67 -7.27
C ASN A 55 12.08 -1.91 -7.64
N ILE A 56 11.32 -1.82 -8.75
CA ILE A 56 10.49 -2.93 -9.22
C ILE A 56 11.10 -3.47 -10.51
N ASN A 57 11.37 -4.78 -10.54
CA ASN A 57 11.94 -5.48 -11.68
C ASN A 57 13.26 -4.86 -12.20
N GLY A 58 14.12 -4.41 -11.29
CA GLY A 58 15.39 -3.76 -11.62
C GLY A 58 15.26 -2.38 -12.26
N GLN A 59 14.03 -1.88 -12.44
CA GLN A 59 13.79 -0.51 -12.87
C GLN A 59 13.76 0.40 -11.65
N GLU A 60 14.68 1.36 -11.64
CA GLU A 60 14.73 2.39 -10.60
C GLU A 60 13.44 3.23 -10.62
N GLY A 61 12.54 2.97 -9.67
CA GLY A 61 11.34 3.78 -9.44
C GLY A 61 11.62 5.14 -8.81
N TYR A 62 12.89 5.46 -8.50
CA TYR A 62 13.31 6.72 -7.86
C TYR A 62 12.73 7.97 -8.52
N ASN A 63 12.85 8.02 -9.84
CA ASN A 63 12.54 9.19 -10.65
C ASN A 63 11.16 9.13 -11.29
N ARG A 64 10.38 8.08 -11.00
CA ARG A 64 9.00 7.95 -11.45
C ARG A 64 8.13 9.01 -10.81
N ARG A 65 7.11 9.44 -11.54
CA ARG A 65 6.25 10.59 -11.23
C ARG A 65 4.78 10.29 -11.45
N GLU A 66 4.47 9.09 -11.94
CA GLU A 66 3.12 8.64 -12.19
C GLU A 66 2.36 8.57 -10.87
N VAL A 67 1.22 9.25 -10.79
CA VAL A 67 0.34 9.28 -9.64
C VAL A 67 -1.07 8.90 -10.06
N ALA A 68 -1.86 8.41 -9.11
CA ALA A 68 -3.27 8.11 -9.31
C ALA A 68 -4.02 8.32 -8.00
N ILE A 69 -5.35 8.39 -8.07
CA ILE A 69 -6.18 8.47 -6.87
C ILE A 69 -6.20 7.10 -6.17
N ASP A 70 -5.85 7.10 -4.89
CA ASP A 70 -6.10 6.01 -3.94
C ASP A 70 -7.34 6.38 -3.12
N HIS A 71 -8.20 5.40 -2.82
CA HIS A 71 -9.35 5.59 -1.92
C HIS A 71 -8.89 5.92 -0.49
N GLY A 72 -7.71 5.44 -0.09
CA GLY A 72 -7.10 5.70 1.21
C GLY A 72 -7.73 4.95 2.39
N ASP A 73 -8.95 4.43 2.24
CA ASP A 73 -9.60 3.53 3.21
C ASP A 73 -10.56 2.50 2.58
N LEU A 74 -10.10 1.80 1.53
CA LEU A 74 -10.94 0.78 0.88
C LEU A 74 -11.00 -0.49 1.74
N LYS A 75 -12.17 -0.73 2.33
CA LYS A 75 -12.50 -1.89 3.17
C LYS A 75 -13.92 -2.39 2.85
N PRO A 76 -14.28 -3.65 3.17
CA PRO A 76 -15.58 -4.20 2.81
C PRO A 76 -16.78 -3.36 3.24
N GLN A 77 -16.69 -2.69 4.40
CA GLN A 77 -17.76 -1.81 4.91
C GLN A 77 -18.00 -0.57 4.05
N ASN A 78 -17.04 -0.21 3.20
CA ASN A 78 -17.09 0.95 2.31
C ASN A 78 -17.50 0.56 0.88
N ILE A 79 -17.87 -0.71 0.63
CA ILE A 79 -18.29 -1.24 -0.67
C ILE A 79 -19.76 -1.66 -0.55
N ILE A 80 -20.64 -1.05 -1.36
CA ILE A 80 -22.05 -1.40 -1.44
C ILE A 80 -22.26 -2.31 -2.66
N VAL A 81 -22.98 -3.41 -2.46
CA VAL A 81 -23.30 -4.38 -3.51
C VAL A 81 -24.81 -4.56 -3.66
N ASP A 82 -25.26 -5.01 -4.84
CA ASP A 82 -26.64 -5.44 -5.08
C ASP A 82 -26.89 -6.91 -4.67
N GLU A 83 -28.07 -7.45 -4.99
CA GLU A 83 -28.49 -8.82 -4.65
C GLU A 83 -27.63 -9.89 -5.35
N GLU A 84 -27.02 -9.55 -6.47
CA GLU A 84 -26.11 -10.39 -7.25
C GLU A 84 -24.62 -10.15 -6.92
N TYR A 85 -24.32 -9.40 -5.86
CA TYR A 85 -22.97 -9.04 -5.43
C TYR A 85 -22.18 -8.15 -6.42
N ASN A 86 -22.84 -7.45 -7.34
CA ASN A 86 -22.18 -6.43 -8.15
C ASN A 86 -21.93 -5.19 -7.30
N ILE A 87 -20.74 -4.59 -7.43
CA ILE A 87 -20.43 -3.31 -6.77
C ILE A 87 -21.28 -2.20 -7.38
N THR A 88 -22.15 -1.60 -6.59
CA THR A 88 -23.03 -0.49 -7.00
C THR A 88 -22.52 0.87 -6.50
N CYS A 89 -21.78 0.90 -5.40
CA CYS A 89 -21.22 2.12 -4.85
C CYS A 89 -19.97 1.86 -4.01
N VAL A 90 -19.05 2.82 -3.99
CA VAL A 90 -17.93 2.91 -3.03
C VAL A 90 -18.07 4.23 -2.29
N ILE A 91 -18.05 4.18 -0.96
CA ILE A 91 -18.32 5.30 -0.06
C ILE A 91 -17.11 5.59 0.86
N ASP A 92 -17.20 6.66 1.65
CA ASP A 92 -16.17 7.04 2.63
C ASP A 92 -14.83 7.43 2.00
N CYS A 93 -14.91 8.23 0.93
CA CYS A 93 -13.74 8.77 0.21
C CYS A 93 -13.04 9.93 0.95
N ALA A 94 -13.25 10.10 2.26
CA ALA A 94 -12.68 11.23 3.02
C ALA A 94 -11.14 11.19 3.08
N PHE A 95 -10.55 10.00 2.89
CA PHE A 95 -9.11 9.78 2.83
C PHE A 95 -8.57 9.64 1.41
N ALA A 96 -9.41 9.87 0.38
CA ALA A 96 -8.97 9.76 -0.99
C ALA A 96 -7.93 10.84 -1.31
N ASP A 97 -6.82 10.44 -1.92
CA ASP A 97 -5.71 11.35 -2.23
C ASP A 97 -4.98 10.92 -3.50
N VAL A 98 -4.28 11.87 -4.11
CA VAL A 98 -3.38 11.62 -5.24
C VAL A 98 -2.05 11.13 -4.68
N VAL A 99 -1.73 9.86 -4.93
CA VAL A 99 -0.54 9.21 -4.38
C VAL A 99 0.33 8.62 -5.50
N PRO A 100 1.62 8.35 -5.24
CA PRO A 100 2.46 7.58 -6.15
C PRO A 100 1.76 6.30 -6.62
N LEU A 101 1.83 6.03 -7.93
CA LEU A 101 1.11 4.92 -8.55
C LEU A 101 1.40 3.57 -7.87
N ILE A 102 2.63 3.36 -7.41
CA ILE A 102 3.04 2.16 -6.66
C ILE A 102 2.23 1.93 -5.38
N ARG A 103 1.70 2.99 -4.76
CA ARG A 103 0.79 2.91 -3.62
C ARG A 103 -0.65 2.68 -4.08
N ALA A 104 -1.12 3.46 -5.05
CA ALA A 104 -2.49 3.33 -5.58
C ALA A 104 -2.76 1.92 -6.15
N ALA A 105 -1.76 1.28 -6.73
CA ALA A 105 -1.82 -0.07 -7.28
C ALA A 105 -1.48 -1.19 -6.25
N GLY A 106 -1.31 -0.83 -4.98
CA GLY A 106 -0.99 -1.77 -3.91
C GLY A 106 -2.08 -2.82 -3.68
N LEU A 107 -1.76 -3.88 -2.94
CA LEU A 107 -2.73 -4.90 -2.58
C LEU A 107 -3.85 -4.28 -1.71
N PRO A 108 -5.14 -4.55 -1.95
CA PRO A 108 -6.24 -4.08 -1.10
C PRO A 108 -6.06 -4.46 0.37
N ARG A 109 -6.40 -3.55 1.30
CA ARG A 109 -6.14 -3.70 2.75
C ARG A 109 -6.70 -4.97 3.36
N PHE A 110 -7.90 -5.34 2.93
CA PHE A 110 -8.60 -6.51 3.43
C PHE A 110 -8.02 -7.84 2.91
N LEU A 111 -7.02 -7.80 2.03
CA LEU A 111 -6.28 -8.97 1.53
C LEU A 111 -4.87 -9.09 2.14
N TRP A 112 -4.53 -8.25 3.14
CA TRP A 112 -3.23 -8.27 3.81
C TRP A 112 -3.12 -9.39 4.86
N GLY A 113 -1.91 -9.91 5.07
CA GLY A 113 -1.57 -10.76 6.20
C GLY A 113 -1.59 -12.26 5.90
N ASN A 114 -0.91 -13.02 6.75
CA ASN A 114 -0.82 -14.48 6.67
C ASN A 114 -1.74 -15.21 7.66
N SER A 115 -2.22 -14.52 8.71
CA SER A 115 -3.23 -15.03 9.64
C SER A 115 -4.66 -14.77 9.14
N LEU A 116 -4.81 -14.68 7.82
CA LEU A 116 -6.10 -14.60 7.16
C LEU A 116 -6.87 -15.90 7.40
N SER A 117 -8.18 -15.77 7.62
CA SER A 117 -9.05 -16.95 7.62
C SER A 117 -8.89 -17.71 6.30
N PRO A 118 -9.17 -19.03 6.26
CA PRO A 118 -9.12 -19.80 5.01
C PRO A 118 -9.88 -19.13 3.86
N THR A 119 -10.99 -18.45 4.17
CA THR A 119 -11.78 -17.66 3.20
C THR A 119 -10.96 -16.51 2.62
N VAL A 120 -10.35 -15.65 3.43
CA VAL A 120 -9.61 -14.50 2.90
C VAL A 120 -8.32 -14.95 2.18
N LYS A 121 -7.72 -16.09 2.55
CA LYS A 121 -6.65 -16.71 1.76
C LYS A 121 -7.14 -17.11 0.36
N ALA A 122 -8.33 -17.71 0.26
CA ALA A 122 -8.95 -18.05 -1.02
C ALA A 122 -9.31 -16.79 -1.83
N ASP A 123 -9.84 -15.75 -1.19
CA ASP A 123 -10.18 -14.49 -1.84
C ASP A 123 -8.93 -13.77 -2.39
N LYS A 124 -7.83 -13.77 -1.62
CA LYS A 124 -6.53 -13.25 -2.08
C LYS A 124 -6.03 -14.02 -3.30
N GLN A 125 -6.13 -15.35 -3.29
CA GLN A 125 -5.74 -16.17 -4.42
C GLN A 125 -6.60 -15.89 -5.66
N PHE A 126 -7.92 -15.84 -5.50
CA PHE A 126 -8.85 -15.51 -6.57
C PHE A 126 -8.58 -14.11 -7.15
N TYR A 127 -8.29 -13.13 -6.29
CA TYR A 127 -7.92 -11.78 -6.69
C TYR A 127 -6.65 -11.76 -7.55
N LEU A 128 -5.59 -12.45 -7.11
CA LEU A 128 -4.34 -12.52 -7.86
C LEU A 128 -4.52 -13.26 -9.21
N GLU A 129 -5.33 -14.31 -9.24
CA GLU A 129 -5.72 -15.00 -10.47
C GLU A 129 -6.51 -14.09 -11.42
N ALA A 130 -7.45 -13.30 -10.91
CA ALA A 130 -8.23 -12.36 -11.71
C ALA A 130 -7.33 -11.27 -12.33
N VAL A 131 -6.41 -10.70 -11.53
CA VAL A 131 -5.46 -9.67 -11.99
C VAL A 131 -4.46 -10.22 -13.00
N THR A 132 -4.11 -11.50 -12.90
CA THR A 132 -3.16 -12.15 -13.82
C THR A 132 -3.81 -12.67 -15.11
N SER A 133 -5.09 -13.02 -15.09
CA SER A 133 -5.81 -13.67 -16.20
C SER A 133 -6.46 -12.71 -17.20
N GLN A 134 -6.69 -11.44 -16.85
CA GLN A 134 -7.43 -10.53 -17.73
C GLN A 134 -6.57 -9.89 -18.85
N TYR A 135 -7.08 -9.96 -20.08
CA TYR A 135 -6.67 -9.10 -21.19
C TYR A 135 -7.18 -7.67 -20.92
N ALA A 136 -6.30 -6.78 -20.48
CA ALA A 136 -6.40 -5.30 -20.51
C ALA A 136 -7.76 -4.66 -20.12
N PRO A 137 -7.75 -3.73 -19.13
CA PRO A 137 -6.81 -2.60 -19.21
C PRO A 137 -5.77 -2.51 -18.08
N GLN A 138 -5.78 -3.47 -17.15
CA GLN A 138 -5.02 -3.44 -15.88
C GLN A 138 -3.52 -3.78 -15.98
N ALA A 139 -2.84 -3.55 -17.11
CA ALA A 139 -1.43 -3.94 -17.27
C ALA A 139 -0.50 -3.34 -16.18
N LEU A 140 -0.79 -2.11 -15.73
CA LEU A 140 -0.11 -1.46 -14.62
C LEU A 140 -0.39 -2.15 -13.29
N LEU A 141 -1.66 -2.45 -12.98
CA LEU A 141 -2.04 -3.14 -11.75
C LEU A 141 -1.38 -4.51 -11.67
N ARG A 142 -1.40 -5.27 -12.77
CA ARG A 142 -0.72 -6.56 -12.88
C ARG A 142 0.76 -6.42 -12.56
N PHE A 143 1.46 -5.46 -13.17
CA PHE A 143 2.87 -5.21 -12.90
C PHE A 143 3.16 -4.99 -11.40
N PHE A 144 2.37 -4.16 -10.71
CA PHE A 144 2.57 -3.89 -9.29
C PHE A 144 2.13 -5.04 -8.36
N GLN A 145 1.34 -5.99 -8.86
CA GLN A 145 0.79 -7.08 -8.03
C GLN A 145 1.40 -8.44 -8.26
N THR A 146 2.23 -8.60 -9.30
CA THR A 146 2.93 -9.87 -9.58
C THR A 146 4.43 -9.79 -9.36
N GLU A 147 5.02 -8.59 -9.31
CA GLU A 147 6.47 -8.42 -9.27
C GLU A 147 7.04 -8.31 -7.84
N GLY A 148 7.95 -9.22 -7.48
CA GLY A 148 8.67 -9.22 -6.21
C GLY A 148 7.78 -9.52 -4.99
N ASP A 149 8.23 -9.09 -3.81
CA ASP A 149 7.46 -9.23 -2.57
C ASP A 149 6.41 -8.11 -2.46
N VAL A 150 5.28 -8.32 -3.13
CA VAL A 150 4.15 -7.38 -3.21
C VAL A 150 3.57 -7.08 -1.83
N GLU A 151 3.53 -8.08 -0.95
CA GLU A 151 2.98 -7.95 0.39
C GLU A 151 3.89 -7.10 1.26
N PHE A 152 5.20 -7.39 1.28
CA PHE A 152 6.17 -6.53 1.95
C PHE A 152 6.14 -5.11 1.39
N ARG A 153 6.14 -4.93 0.07
CA ARG A 153 6.06 -3.61 -0.56
C ARG A 153 4.81 -2.85 -0.12
N THR A 154 3.65 -3.50 -0.14
CA THR A 154 2.38 -2.87 0.24
C THR A 154 2.40 -2.47 1.72
N LEU A 155 2.81 -3.38 2.61
CA LEU A 155 2.91 -3.09 4.05
C LEU A 155 3.94 -2.02 4.35
N TYR A 156 5.09 -2.04 3.67
CA TYR A 156 6.10 -1.00 3.82
C TYR A 156 5.55 0.36 3.39
N LEU A 157 4.92 0.45 2.21
CA LEU A 157 4.34 1.72 1.75
C LEU A 157 3.22 2.19 2.67
N GLU A 158 2.41 1.28 3.22
CA GLU A 158 1.41 1.62 4.23
C GLU A 158 2.05 2.13 5.53
N SER A 159 3.17 1.56 5.95
CA SER A 159 3.91 1.99 7.15
C SER A 159 4.41 3.43 7.09
N ILE A 160 4.44 4.05 5.91
CA ILE A 160 4.74 5.47 5.75
C ILE A 160 3.57 6.34 6.25
N PHE A 161 2.33 5.85 6.15
CA PHE A 161 1.10 6.57 6.53
C PHE A 161 0.55 6.10 7.88
N SER A 162 0.55 4.80 8.12
CA SER A 162 0.03 4.18 9.33
C SER A 162 1.08 4.11 10.45
N LYS A 163 0.73 4.61 11.63
CA LYS A 163 1.55 4.43 12.85
C LYS A 163 1.66 2.95 13.22
N ASN A 164 0.54 2.23 13.20
CA ASN A 164 0.47 0.85 13.67
C ASN A 164 1.29 -0.08 12.77
N VAL A 165 1.22 0.09 11.45
CA VAL A 165 2.04 -0.71 10.51
C VAL A 165 3.52 -0.38 10.66
N HIS A 166 3.89 0.88 10.92
CA HIS A 166 5.29 1.24 11.18
C HIS A 166 5.81 0.54 12.43
N VAL A 167 5.09 0.64 13.54
CA VAL A 167 5.46 -0.05 14.80
C VAL A 167 5.60 -1.54 14.57
N LEU A 168 4.67 -2.14 13.81
CA LEU A 168 4.68 -3.56 13.49
C LEU A 168 5.94 -3.95 12.71
N LEU A 169 6.24 -3.29 11.60
CA LEU A 169 7.40 -3.61 10.78
C LEU A 169 8.71 -3.35 11.52
N ALA A 170 8.82 -2.23 12.24
CA ALA A 170 10.00 -1.91 13.04
C ALA A 170 10.28 -3.00 14.11
N LYS A 171 9.24 -3.43 14.84
CA LYS A 171 9.36 -4.52 15.84
C LYS A 171 9.74 -5.87 15.22
N ASN A 172 9.38 -6.10 13.96
CA ASN A 172 9.69 -7.33 13.23
C ASN A 172 10.97 -7.22 12.37
N GLY A 173 11.78 -6.17 12.57
CA GLY A 173 13.03 -5.99 11.83
C GLY A 173 12.82 -5.77 10.33
N TRP A 174 11.77 -5.04 9.97
CA TRP A 174 11.36 -4.73 8.60
C TRP A 174 11.10 -5.98 7.74
N ARG A 175 10.34 -6.91 8.30
CA ARG A 175 9.87 -8.13 7.63
C ARG A 175 8.36 -8.27 7.80
N VAL A 176 7.72 -8.95 6.86
CA VAL A 176 6.32 -9.34 7.01
C VAL A 176 6.23 -10.34 8.17
N PRO A 177 5.42 -10.08 9.21
CA PRO A 177 5.27 -11.01 10.32
C PRO A 177 4.68 -12.36 9.86
N CYS A 178 5.27 -13.47 10.32
CA CYS A 178 4.71 -14.80 10.08
C CYS A 178 3.64 -15.14 11.14
N GLU A 179 2.45 -15.53 10.67
CA GLU A 179 1.28 -16.22 11.29
C GLU A 179 0.84 -15.99 12.76
N ASN A 180 1.53 -15.26 13.64
CA ASN A 180 1.21 -15.21 15.08
C ASN A 180 0.92 -13.82 15.67
N ASN A 181 0.73 -12.79 14.86
CA ASN A 181 0.39 -11.46 15.37
C ASN A 181 -1.01 -11.06 14.90
N ASP A 182 -1.94 -10.95 15.84
CA ASP A 182 -3.30 -10.48 15.61
C ASP A 182 -3.29 -9.10 14.91
N TRP A 183 -3.82 -9.06 13.69
CA TRP A 183 -3.95 -7.83 12.90
C TRP A 183 -5.21 -7.09 13.35
N ALA A 184 -5.12 -6.26 14.39
CA ALA A 184 -6.14 -5.27 14.67
C ALA A 184 -5.73 -3.94 14.00
N PHE A 185 -6.30 -3.68 12.83
CA PHE A 185 -6.28 -2.37 12.17
C PHE A 185 -7.42 -1.51 12.68
#